data_AF-A0A928YNM2-F1
#
_entry.id   AF-A0A928YNM2-F1
#
_cell.length_a   1.000
_cell.length_b   1.000
_cell.length_c   1.000
_cell.angle_alpha   90.00
_cell.angle_beta   90.00
_cell.angle_gamma   90.00
#
_symmetry.space_group_name_H-M   'P 1'
#
loop_
_entity.id
_entity.type
_entity.pdbx_description
1 polymer ?
#
loop_
_entity_poly.entity_id
_entity_poly.type
_entity_poly.pdbx_seq_one_letter_code
_entity_poly.pdbx_strand_id
1 'polypeptide(L)'
;MDILILKIQLGESFRGGIIYATNRFDGHIKNQLEHILQYIILMHKPSKDNYPGYILDFIKGLQFAEKNPHKALETLKHYQSGLIFTNNLKKQYTDILYQIYAQTIIMGILFVSLLFYTALNYTITDHLFLILLAISLFFTGVVLVLIYGKRLKWNF
;
A
#
# COMPACT_ATOMS: atom_id res chain seq x y z
N MET A 1 0.68 -12.54 -12.27
CA MET A 1 1.44 -12.00 -13.41
C MET A 1 2.53 -12.95 -13.85
N ASP A 2 3.27 -13.56 -12.92
CA ASP A 2 4.38 -14.49 -13.22
C ASP A 2 4.01 -15.62 -14.16
N ILE A 3 2.86 -16.27 -13.92
CA ILE A 3 2.36 -17.38 -14.75
C ILE A 3 2.11 -16.93 -16.20
N LEU A 4 1.55 -15.73 -16.38
CA LEU A 4 1.23 -15.19 -17.68
C LEU A 4 2.51 -14.83 -18.46
N ILE A 5 3.50 -14.23 -17.78
CA ILE A 5 4.81 -13.92 -18.37
C ILE A 5 5.53 -15.22 -18.76
N LEU A 6 5.50 -16.22 -17.88
CA LEU A 6 6.12 -17.52 -18.12
C LEU A 6 5.50 -18.23 -19.33
N LYS A 7 4.17 -18.20 -19.48
CA LYS A 7 3.48 -18.79 -20.64
C LYS A 7 3.82 -18.10 -21.95
N ILE A 8 3.92 -16.77 -21.95
CA ILE A 8 4.34 -16.01 -23.14
C ILE A 8 5.82 -16.31 -23.48
N GLN A 9 6.69 -16.47 -22.47
CA GLN A 9 8.08 -16.90 -22.68
C GLN A 9 8.19 -18.31 -23.26
N LEU A 10 7.25 -19.20 -22.94
CA LEU A 10 7.15 -20.55 -23.51
C LEU A 10 6.55 -20.56 -24.93
N GLY A 11 6.24 -19.39 -25.50
CA GLY A 11 5.70 -19.26 -26.86
C GLY A 11 4.18 -19.41 -26.96
N GLU A 12 3.46 -19.48 -25.85
CA GLU A 12 1.99 -19.45 -25.90
C GLU A 12 1.47 -18.06 -26.29
N SER A 13 0.33 -18.05 -26.98
CA SER A 13 -0.35 -16.79 -27.31
C SER A 13 -0.73 -16.04 -26.02
N PHE A 14 -0.68 -14.71 -26.08
CA PHE A 14 -1.07 -13.83 -24.96
C PHE A 14 -2.45 -14.19 -24.38
N ARG A 15 -3.42 -14.50 -25.25
CA ARG A 15 -4.77 -14.95 -24.86
C ARG A 15 -4.75 -16.28 -24.12
N GLY A 16 -4.01 -17.28 -24.61
CA GLY A 16 -3.83 -18.56 -23.93
C GLY A 16 -3.20 -18.39 -22.54
N GLY A 17 -2.20 -17.53 -22.45
CA GLY A 17 -1.55 -17.17 -21.18
C GLY A 17 -2.49 -16.52 -20.17
N ILE A 18 -3.36 -15.60 -20.59
CA ILE A 18 -4.36 -15.00 -19.67
C ILE A 18 -5.40 -16.04 -19.24
N ILE A 19 -5.98 -16.81 -20.16
CA ILE A 19 -6.98 -17.83 -19.81
C ILE A 19 -6.42 -18.82 -18.80
N TYR A 20 -5.17 -19.27 -19.02
CA TYR A 20 -4.47 -20.15 -18.09
C TYR A 20 -4.23 -19.47 -16.73
N ALA A 21 -3.82 -18.21 -16.72
CA ALA A 21 -3.62 -17.45 -15.48
C ALA A 21 -4.94 -17.28 -14.71
N THR A 22 -6.05 -16.98 -15.39
CA THR A 22 -7.38 -16.85 -14.78
C THR A 22 -7.86 -18.17 -14.16
N ASN A 23 -7.65 -19.29 -14.84
CA ASN A 23 -8.00 -20.63 -14.34
C ASN A 23 -7.21 -21.06 -13.10
N ARG A 24 -6.09 -20.39 -12.79
CA ARG A 24 -5.29 -20.66 -11.59
C ARG A 24 -5.86 -19.98 -10.33
N PHE A 25 -6.66 -18.93 -10.49
CA PHE A 25 -7.27 -18.22 -9.38
C PHE A 25 -8.67 -18.75 -9.13
N ASP A 26 -9.07 -18.82 -7.86
CA ASP A 26 -10.41 -19.26 -7.45
C ASP A 26 -11.25 -18.11 -6.87
N GLY A 27 -12.57 -18.27 -6.93
CA GLY A 27 -13.54 -17.38 -6.28
C GLY A 27 -13.67 -16.00 -6.93
N HIS A 28 -13.75 -14.95 -6.11
CA HIS A 28 -14.06 -13.60 -6.57
C HIS A 28 -13.02 -13.02 -7.53
N ILE A 29 -11.74 -13.35 -7.33
CA ILE A 29 -10.63 -12.88 -8.19
C ILE A 29 -10.75 -13.47 -9.59
N LYS A 30 -11.18 -14.74 -9.70
CA LYS A 30 -11.43 -15.39 -10.99
C LYS A 30 -12.51 -14.65 -11.77
N ASN A 31 -13.66 -14.39 -11.15
CA ASN A 31 -14.77 -13.69 -11.80
C ASN A 31 -14.36 -12.28 -12.28
N GLN A 32 -13.57 -11.55 -11.47
CA GLN A 32 -13.05 -10.25 -11.87
C GLN A 32 -12.10 -10.34 -13.07
N LEU A 33 -11.20 -11.32 -13.08
CA LEU A 33 -10.29 -11.57 -14.19
C LEU A 33 -11.01 -12.02 -15.46
N GLU A 34 -12.06 -12.83 -15.35
CA GLU A 34 -12.91 -13.24 -16.46
C GLU A 34 -13.64 -12.03 -17.06
N HIS A 35 -14.19 -11.14 -16.23
CA HIS A 35 -14.78 -9.89 -16.71
C HIS A 35 -13.74 -9.02 -17.43
N ILE A 36 -12.54 -8.87 -16.88
CA ILE A 36 -11.45 -8.11 -17.52
C ILE A 36 -11.05 -8.75 -18.86
N LEU A 37 -10.95 -10.08 -18.92
CA LEU A 37 -10.65 -10.83 -20.13
C LEU A 37 -11.73 -10.59 -21.20
N GLN A 38 -13.00 -10.65 -20.83
CA GLN A 38 -14.11 -10.36 -21.74
C GLN A 38 -14.01 -8.93 -22.30
N TYR A 39 -13.68 -7.93 -21.48
CA TYR A 39 -13.46 -6.56 -21.95
C TYR A 39 -12.30 -6.42 -22.94
N ILE A 40 -11.21 -7.16 -22.70
CA ILE A 40 -10.05 -7.18 -23.60
C ILE A 40 -10.43 -7.82 -24.94
N ILE A 41 -11.04 -9.01 -24.91
CA ILE A 41 -11.43 -9.77 -26.10
C ILE A 41 -12.47 -9.02 -26.94
N LEU A 42 -13.46 -8.39 -26.29
CA LEU A 42 -14.55 -7.67 -26.96
C LEU A 42 -14.15 -6.25 -27.42
N MET A 43 -12.91 -5.82 -27.18
CA MET A 43 -12.40 -4.47 -27.43
C MET A 43 -13.34 -3.33 -26.98
N HIS A 44 -14.18 -3.58 -25.98
CA HIS A 44 -15.08 -2.57 -25.46
C HIS A 44 -14.27 -1.54 -24.67
N LYS A 45 -14.53 -0.25 -24.93
CA LYS A 45 -13.95 0.82 -24.10
C LYS A 45 -14.49 0.65 -22.68
N PRO A 46 -13.63 0.45 -21.67
CA PRO A 46 -14.11 0.36 -20.31
C PRO A 46 -14.73 1.72 -19.92
N SER A 47 -15.98 1.71 -19.43
CA SER A 47 -16.61 2.91 -18.91
C SER A 47 -15.91 3.33 -17.61
N LYS A 48 -15.67 4.64 -17.45
CA LYS A 48 -15.01 5.20 -16.26
C LYS A 48 -15.78 4.93 -14.96
N ASP A 49 -17.07 4.64 -15.04
CA ASP A 49 -17.96 4.52 -13.88
C ASP A 49 -17.89 3.15 -13.20
N ASN A 50 -17.38 2.10 -13.87
CA ASN A 50 -17.41 0.73 -13.36
C ASN A 50 -16.11 0.28 -12.68
N TYR A 51 -15.01 1.00 -12.88
CA TYR A 51 -13.70 0.59 -12.39
C TYR A 51 -12.88 1.74 -11.82
N PRO A 52 -12.17 1.54 -10.70
CA PRO A 52 -11.22 2.50 -10.20
C PRO A 52 -10.06 2.71 -11.19
N GLY A 53 -9.46 3.91 -11.18
CA GLY A 53 -8.49 4.37 -12.19
C GLY A 53 -7.33 3.40 -12.45
N TYR A 54 -6.80 2.76 -11.40
CA TYR A 54 -5.71 1.79 -11.53
C TYR A 54 -6.10 0.54 -12.33
N ILE A 55 -7.35 0.07 -12.24
CA ILE A 55 -7.83 -1.07 -13.04
C ILE A 55 -7.99 -0.66 -14.50
N LEU A 56 -8.44 0.56 -14.76
CA LEU A 56 -8.54 1.08 -16.13
C LEU A 56 -7.17 1.14 -16.80
N ASP A 57 -6.14 1.62 -16.08
CA ASP A 57 -4.78 1.69 -16.63
C ASP A 57 -4.14 0.31 -16.80
N PHE A 58 -4.51 -0.65 -15.94
CA PHE A 58 -4.15 -2.06 -16.12
C PHE A 58 -4.80 -2.68 -17.36
N ILE A 59 -6.11 -2.46 -17.57
CA ILE A 59 -6.84 -2.93 -18.75
C ILE A 59 -6.25 -2.33 -20.03
N LYS A 60 -5.94 -1.02 -20.05
CA LYS A 60 -5.27 -0.38 -21.18
C LYS A 60 -3.90 -1.01 -21.47
N GLY A 61 -3.13 -1.32 -20.43
CA GLY A 61 -1.85 -2.02 -20.55
C GLY A 61 -1.97 -3.38 -21.20
N LEU A 62 -2.97 -4.16 -20.79
CA LEU A 62 -3.26 -5.48 -21.38
C LEU A 62 -3.76 -5.36 -22.83
N GLN A 63 -4.61 -4.39 -23.15
CA GLN A 63 -5.05 -4.12 -24.52
C GLN A 63 -3.89 -3.68 -25.42
N PHE A 64 -2.95 -2.90 -24.89
CA PHE A 64 -1.73 -2.52 -25.62
C PHE A 64 -0.84 -3.72 -25.91
N ALA A 65 -0.67 -4.61 -24.93
CA ALA A 65 0.08 -5.86 -25.08
C ALA A 65 -0.57 -6.80 -26.10
N GLU A 66 -1.90 -6.91 -26.12
CA GLU A 66 -2.61 -7.71 -27.12
C GLU A 66 -2.42 -7.18 -28.54
N LYS A 67 -2.48 -5.85 -28.73
CA LYS A 67 -2.28 -5.21 -30.04
C LYS A 67 -0.82 -5.27 -30.53
N ASN A 68 0.14 -5.36 -29.60
CA ASN A 68 1.58 -5.37 -29.90
C ASN A 68 2.24 -6.62 -29.31
N PRO A 69 2.03 -7.82 -29.88
CA PRO A 69 2.51 -9.08 -29.31
C PRO A 69 4.04 -9.11 -29.14
N HIS A 70 4.78 -8.45 -30.02
CA HIS A 70 6.24 -8.31 -29.94
C HIS A 70 6.72 -7.48 -28.73
N LYS A 71 5.89 -6.59 -28.18
CA LYS A 71 6.16 -5.79 -26.97
C LYS A 71 5.36 -6.24 -25.76
N ALA A 72 4.52 -7.28 -25.89
CA ALA A 72 3.64 -7.75 -24.82
C ALA A 72 4.44 -8.13 -23.57
N LEU A 73 5.52 -8.90 -23.76
CA LEU A 73 6.38 -9.37 -22.68
C LEU A 73 7.07 -8.22 -21.93
N GLU A 74 7.60 -7.24 -22.66
CA GLU A 74 8.23 -6.06 -22.06
C GLU A 74 7.20 -5.21 -21.28
N THR A 75 6.03 -4.98 -21.87
CA THR A 75 4.92 -4.26 -21.25
C THR A 75 4.51 -4.94 -19.93
N LEU A 76 4.29 -6.25 -19.95
CA LEU A 76 3.90 -7.02 -18.77
C LEU A 76 4.95 -6.99 -17.67
N LYS A 77 6.25 -7.10 -18.02
CA LYS A 77 7.35 -6.96 -17.07
C LYS A 77 7.38 -5.58 -16.45
N HIS A 78 7.17 -4.53 -17.24
CA HIS A 78 7.11 -3.16 -16.74
C HIS A 78 5.97 -2.97 -15.73
N TYR A 79 4.76 -3.46 -16.04
CA TYR A 79 3.62 -3.43 -15.12
C TYR A 79 3.87 -4.26 -13.86
N GLN A 80 4.48 -5.44 -14.00
CA GLN A 80 4.85 -6.26 -12.84
C GLN A 80 5.82 -5.53 -11.92
N SER A 81 6.89 -4.95 -12.46
CA SER A 81 7.85 -4.16 -11.69
C SER A 81 7.19 -2.97 -11.00
N GLY A 82 6.27 -2.29 -11.68
CA GLY A 82 5.47 -1.21 -11.10
C GLY A 82 4.61 -1.69 -9.91
N LEU A 83 3.94 -2.84 -10.04
CA LEU A 83 3.13 -3.43 -8.97
C LEU A 83 3.98 -3.89 -7.78
N ILE A 84 5.16 -4.47 -8.04
CA ILE A 84 6.09 -4.86 -6.99
C ILE A 84 6.59 -3.62 -6.25
N PHE A 85 6.95 -2.56 -6.99
CA PHE A 85 7.40 -1.30 -6.42
C PHE A 85 6.32 -0.66 -5.53
N THR A 86 5.07 -0.55 -5.99
CA THR A 86 3.98 0.01 -5.18
C THR A 86 3.66 -0.84 -3.96
N ASN A 87 3.69 -2.17 -4.07
CA ASN A 87 3.52 -3.05 -2.91
C ASN A 87 4.66 -2.90 -1.91
N ASN A 88 5.91 -2.80 -2.37
CA ASN A 88 7.06 -2.58 -1.51
C ASN A 88 6.97 -1.23 -0.79
N LEU A 89 6.57 -0.16 -1.50
CA LEU A 89 6.31 1.15 -0.89
C LEU A 89 5.21 1.08 0.17
N LYS A 90 4.10 0.39 -0.12
CA LYS A 90 3.01 0.22 0.84
C LYS A 90 3.48 -0.53 2.09
N LYS A 91 4.27 -1.59 1.92
CA LYS A 91 4.84 -2.35 3.04
C LYS A 91 5.80 -1.49 3.85
N GLN A 92 6.77 -0.86 3.21
CA GLN A 92 7.74 0.03 3.87
C GLN A 92 7.05 1.17 4.62
N TYR A 93 6.01 1.75 4.04
CA TYR A 93 5.18 2.76 4.71
C TYR A 93 4.50 2.22 5.97
N THR A 94 3.91 1.02 5.86
CA THR A 94 3.26 0.35 6.98
C THR A 94 4.26 0.09 8.11
N ASP A 95 5.46 -0.38 7.76
CA ASP A 95 6.55 -0.64 8.70
C ASP A 95 7.00 0.66 9.41
N ILE A 96 7.16 1.75 8.67
CA ILE A 96 7.50 3.08 9.23
C ILE A 96 6.41 3.56 10.20
N LEU A 97 5.13 3.43 9.85
CA LEU A 97 4.03 3.79 10.75
C LEU A 97 4.08 2.98 12.04
N TYR A 98 4.26 1.67 11.95
CA TYR A 98 4.38 0.81 13.13
C TYR A 98 5.57 1.21 14.01
N GLN A 99 6.70 1.57 13.40
CA GLN A 99 7.87 2.06 14.12
C GLN A 99 7.57 3.37 14.86
N ILE A 100 6.89 4.32 14.22
CA ILE A 100 6.48 5.59 14.86
C ILE A 100 5.56 5.31 16.05
N TYR A 101 4.58 4.42 15.89
CA TYR A 101 3.68 4.04 16.98
C TYR A 101 4.43 3.37 18.15
N ALA A 102 5.30 2.41 17.87
CA ALA A 102 6.11 1.75 18.89
C ALA A 102 7.00 2.74 19.64
N GLN A 103 7.67 3.64 18.93
CA GLN A 103 8.52 4.67 19.53
C GLN A 103 7.71 5.65 20.39
N THR A 104 6.50 6.01 19.97
CA THR A 104 5.60 6.86 20.76
C THR A 104 5.20 6.18 22.07
N ILE A 105 4.90 4.87 22.05
CA ILE A 105 4.57 4.09 23.25
C ILE A 105 5.77 4.04 24.21
N ILE A 106 6.96 3.72 23.70
CA ILE A 106 8.19 3.65 24.50
C ILE A 106 8.46 5.00 25.18
N MET A 107 8.39 6.10 24.42
CA MET A 107 8.56 7.45 24.97
C MET A 107 7.50 7.78 26.03
N GLY A 108 6.25 7.33 25.85
CA GLY A 108 5.21 7.48 26.86
C GLY A 108 5.51 6.74 28.16
N ILE A 109 5.99 5.49 28.08
CA ILE A 109 6.39 4.71 29.25
C ILE A 109 7.55 5.40 29.99
N LEU A 110 8.55 5.87 29.25
CA LEU A 110 9.69 6.59 29.82
C LEU A 110 9.24 7.89 30.51
N PHE A 111 8.35 8.66 29.88
CA PHE A 111 7.81 9.89 30.45
C PHE A 111 7.06 9.63 31.76
N VAL A 112 6.17 8.62 31.79
CA VAL A 112 5.43 8.24 33.01
C VAL A 112 6.38 7.78 34.11
N SER A 113 7.41 6.99 33.76
CA SER A 113 8.42 6.52 34.72
C SER A 113 9.19 7.69 35.32
N LEU A 114 9.56 8.68 34.49
CA LEU A 114 10.23 9.89 34.95
C LEU A 114 9.34 10.73 35.86
N LEU A 115 8.06 10.89 35.49
CA LEU A 115 7.09 11.63 36.29
C LEU A 115 6.92 10.98 37.67
N PHE A 116 6.78 9.65 37.71
CA PHE A 116 6.72 8.90 38.97
C PHE A 116 7.98 9.10 39.81
N TYR A 117 9.16 9.01 39.21
CA TYR A 117 10.42 9.27 39.89
C TYR A 117 10.50 10.70 40.46
N THR A 118 10.08 11.70 39.70
CA THR A 118 10.06 13.09 40.17
C THR A 118 9.06 13.30 41.30
N ALA A 119 7.90 12.63 41.25
CA ALA A 119 6.88 12.71 42.29
C ALA A 119 7.32 12.07 43.61
N LEU A 120 8.16 11.04 43.57
CA LEU A 120 8.70 10.40 44.78
C LEU A 120 9.83 11.19 45.44
N ASN A 121 10.70 11.81 44.64
CA ASN A 121 11.92 12.45 45.15
C ASN A 121 11.77 13.94 45.44
N TYR A 122 10.78 14.61 44.83
CA TYR A 122 10.57 16.05 44.99
C TYR A 122 9.17 16.33 45.54
N THR A 123 9.07 17.30 46.45
CA THR A 123 7.78 17.79 46.94
C THR A 123 7.01 18.41 45.78
N ILE A 124 5.96 17.72 45.33
CA ILE A 124 5.19 18.05 44.12
C ILE A 124 4.70 19.51 44.14
N THR A 125 4.38 20.04 45.32
CA THR A 125 3.81 21.39 45.52
C THR A 125 4.72 22.51 45.01
N ASP A 126 6.03 22.35 45.12
CA ASP A 126 6.99 23.42 44.83
C ASP A 126 7.33 23.49 43.33
N HIS A 127 7.01 22.43 42.57
CA HIS A 127 7.36 22.27 41.17
C HIS A 127 6.16 21.95 40.26
N LEU A 128 4.94 22.20 40.73
CA LEU A 128 3.70 21.97 39.96
C LEU A 128 3.74 22.59 38.56
N PHE A 129 4.25 23.82 38.44
CA PHE A 129 4.32 24.51 37.14
C PHE A 129 5.20 23.78 36.13
N LEU A 130 6.37 23.29 36.57
CA LEU A 130 7.30 22.52 35.72
C LEU A 130 6.68 21.20 35.26
N ILE A 131 6.02 20.49 36.18
CA ILE A 131 5.34 19.22 35.86
C ILE A 131 4.22 19.46 34.84
N LEU A 132 3.41 20.50 35.04
CA LEU A 132 2.29 20.83 34.15
C LEU A 132 2.78 21.25 32.76
N LEU A 133 3.88 22.02 32.69
CA LEU A 133 4.53 22.37 31.43
C LEU A 133 5.07 21.13 30.71
N ALA A 134 5.72 20.21 31.42
CA ALA A 134 6.22 18.96 30.85
C ALA A 134 5.11 18.08 30.28
N ILE A 135 3.98 17.95 31.01
CA ILE A 135 2.79 17.21 30.53
C ILE A 135 2.23 17.88 29.28
N SER A 136 2.05 19.20 29.29
CA SER A 136 1.54 19.95 28.15
C SER A 136 2.42 19.76 26.90
N LEU A 137 3.74 19.84 27.07
CA LEU A 137 4.70 19.67 25.99
C LEU A 137 4.69 18.24 25.44
N PHE A 138 4.57 17.24 26.31
CA PHE A 138 4.43 15.83 25.92
C PHE A 138 3.17 15.59 25.09
N PHE A 139 2.00 16.05 25.55
CA PHE A 139 0.75 15.90 24.81
C PHE A 139 0.79 16.63 23.46
N THR A 140 1.36 17.84 23.43
CA THR A 140 1.55 18.59 22.18
C THR A 140 2.41 17.80 21.20
N GLY A 141 3.51 17.20 21.67
CA GLY A 141 4.37 16.33 20.87
C GLY A 141 3.62 15.11 20.31
N VAL A 142 2.85 14.39 21.14
CA VAL A 142 2.05 13.24 20.70
C VAL A 142 1.01 13.65 19.65
N VAL A 143 0.30 14.75 19.86
CA VAL A 143 -0.70 15.26 18.91
C VAL A 143 -0.04 15.61 17.58
N LEU A 144 1.11 16.29 17.60
CA LEU A 144 1.86 16.59 16.38
C LEU A 144 2.28 15.32 15.64
N VAL A 145 2.86 14.34 16.33
CA VAL A 145 3.25 13.05 15.74
C VAL A 145 2.06 12.34 15.10
N LEU A 146 0.89 12.35 15.74
CA LEU A 146 -0.32 11.75 15.18
C LEU A 146 -0.86 12.52 13.96
N ILE A 147 -0.80 13.86 13.97
CA ILE A 147 -1.21 14.68 12.82
C ILE A 147 -0.28 14.43 11.63
N TYR A 148 1.04 14.47 11.85
CA TYR A 148 2.02 14.22 10.80
C TYR A 148 1.98 12.78 10.30
N GLY A 149 1.81 11.81 11.21
CA GLY A 149 1.64 10.40 10.85
C GLY A 149 0.40 10.15 10.00
N LYS A 150 -0.74 10.80 10.32
CA LYS A 150 -1.98 10.72 9.52
C LYS A 150 -1.85 11.38 8.15
N ARG A 151 -1.14 12.52 8.07
CA ARG A 151 -0.90 13.23 6.80
C ARG A 151 0.07 12.51 5.85
N LEU A 152 0.83 11.56 6.37
CA LEU A 152 1.75 10.75 5.57
C LEU A 152 1.03 9.70 4.70
N LYS A 153 -0.31 9.68 4.70
CA LYS A 153 -1.10 8.79 3.84
C LYS A 153 -0.95 9.23 2.38
N TRP A 154 -0.06 8.56 1.64
CA TRP A 154 0.06 8.75 0.20
C TRP A 154 -1.24 8.34 -0.49
N ASN A 155 -1.86 9.27 -1.22
CA ASN A 155 -2.94 8.95 -2.15
C ASN A 155 -2.30 8.23 -3.35
N PHE A 156 -2.39 6.89 -3.36
CA PHE A 156 -2.11 6.04 -4.52
C PHE A 156 -3.35 5.91 -5.40
#